data_AF-A0A3C0TPM5-F1
#
_entry.id   AF-A0A3C0TPM5-F1
#
_cell.length_a   1.000
_cell.length_b   1.000
_cell.length_c   1.000
_cell.angle_alpha   90.00
_cell.angle_beta   90.00
_cell.angle_gamma   90.00
#
_symmetry.space_group_name_H-M   'P 1'
#
loop_
_entity.id
_entity.type
_entity.pdbx_description
1 polymer ?
#
loop_
_entity_poly.entity_id
_entity_poly.type
_entity_poly.pdbx_seq_one_letter_code
_entity_poly.pdbx_strand_id
1 'polypeptide(L)'
;MHGGEAPVGSGFARHSRVSPNERLRSNRKAPGYRVAENHFSCTTGRGERRRSMVGLVVICHGDMGTELVKAAEMIVGNVEAVESVSVRPDSAPETLKDEIQRALKKVDRKKGVMMITDMFGGTPSNIALAFLGENVEVVTGANLSMLIKFANHQDDKPLTELAALVQEAGQKSIVIASQMLKGAP
;
A
#
# COMPACT_ATOMS: atom_id res chain seq x y z
N MET A 1 35.84 -46.70 -27.61
CA MET A 1 35.10 -46.08 -28.73
C MET A 1 34.83 -44.63 -28.37
N HIS A 2 35.29 -43.72 -29.24
CA HIS A 2 35.22 -42.23 -29.23
C HIS A 2 35.84 -41.52 -28.00
N GLY A 3 36.93 -40.75 -28.08
CA GLY A 3 37.42 -39.78 -29.10
C GLY A 3 36.86 -38.40 -28.75
N GLY A 4 37.57 -37.27 -28.64
CA GLY A 4 38.92 -36.81 -28.94
C GLY A 4 39.06 -35.34 -28.46
N GLU A 5 40.24 -34.75 -28.68
CA GLU A 5 40.79 -33.49 -28.12
C GLU A 5 40.15 -32.14 -28.57
N ALA A 6 40.54 -31.05 -27.88
CA ALA A 6 40.24 -29.61 -28.10
C ALA A 6 41.04 -28.98 -29.30
N PRO A 7 41.23 -27.63 -29.51
CA PRO A 7 40.67 -26.36 -28.98
C PRO A 7 40.41 -25.22 -30.05
N VAL A 8 40.28 -23.95 -29.59
CA VAL A 8 40.56 -22.59 -30.19
C VAL A 8 39.66 -21.85 -31.24
N GLY A 9 39.49 -20.53 -31.00
CA GLY A 9 39.28 -19.43 -31.99
C GLY A 9 38.00 -18.57 -31.77
N SER A 10 38.02 -17.35 -31.20
CA SER A 10 38.47 -16.02 -31.70
C SER A 10 37.55 -15.32 -32.71
N GLY A 11 37.11 -14.07 -32.42
CA GLY A 11 36.51 -13.11 -33.37
C GLY A 11 35.38 -12.27 -32.76
N PHE A 12 35.60 -11.11 -32.12
CA PHE A 12 35.69 -9.76 -32.72
C PHE A 12 34.57 -9.39 -33.73
N ALA A 13 33.66 -8.48 -33.34
CA ALA A 13 33.19 -7.39 -34.20
C ALA A 13 32.48 -6.30 -33.36
N ARG A 14 33.16 -5.15 -33.24
CA ARG A 14 32.58 -3.85 -32.90
C ARG A 14 32.08 -3.21 -34.19
N HIS A 15 30.91 -2.57 -34.17
CA HIS A 15 30.57 -1.44 -35.05
C HIS A 15 29.51 -0.59 -34.32
N SER A 16 29.88 0.53 -33.69
CA SER A 16 30.16 1.87 -34.25
C SER A 16 28.90 2.70 -34.51
N ARG A 17 28.68 3.67 -33.60
CA ARG A 17 28.14 5.04 -33.72
C ARG A 17 27.40 5.39 -35.03
N VAL A 18 26.27 6.09 -34.92
CA VAL A 18 26.12 7.54 -35.26
C VAL A 18 24.73 8.00 -34.79
N SER A 19 24.72 9.08 -33.99
CA SER A 19 23.57 9.96 -33.80
C SER A 19 23.68 11.10 -34.81
N PRO A 20 22.57 11.57 -35.39
CA PRO A 20 22.49 13.01 -35.61
C PRO A 20 21.21 13.62 -35.07
N ASN A 21 21.45 14.61 -34.23
CA ASN A 21 20.56 15.67 -33.81
C ASN A 21 20.00 16.46 -35.03
N GLU A 22 19.03 17.32 -34.74
CA GLU A 22 18.82 18.57 -35.48
C GLU A 22 17.95 18.49 -36.77
N ARG A 23 16.64 18.59 -36.59
CA ARG A 23 15.78 19.22 -37.59
C ARG A 23 14.59 19.94 -36.94
N LEU A 24 14.50 21.22 -37.28
CA LEU A 24 13.29 22.03 -37.38
C LEU A 24 12.82 22.73 -36.10
N ARG A 25 13.55 23.81 -35.78
CA ARG A 25 12.90 25.09 -35.45
C ARG A 25 11.97 25.46 -36.61
N SER A 26 10.66 25.53 -36.38
CA SER A 26 9.84 26.48 -37.13
C SER A 26 8.70 26.99 -36.26
N ASN A 27 8.70 28.31 -36.12
CA ASN A 27 7.80 29.15 -35.37
C ASN A 27 6.48 29.25 -36.15
N ARG A 28 5.37 28.77 -35.58
CA ARG A 28 4.01 29.17 -36.00
C ARG A 28 3.15 29.43 -34.77
N LYS A 29 2.81 30.70 -34.60
CA LYS A 29 1.82 31.21 -33.63
C LYS A 29 0.45 30.60 -33.93
N ALA A 30 -0.18 30.04 -32.90
CA ALA A 30 -1.62 29.77 -32.85
C ALA A 30 -2.21 30.49 -31.61
N PRO A 31 -3.47 30.94 -31.64
CA PRO A 31 -3.96 31.97 -30.73
C PRO A 31 -4.55 31.39 -29.43
N GLY A 32 -4.27 32.09 -28.33
CA GLY A 32 -5.22 32.34 -27.23
C GLY A 32 -5.82 31.15 -26.50
N TYR A 33 -5.04 30.53 -25.60
CA TYR A 33 -5.59 29.90 -24.40
C TYR A 33 -5.00 30.61 -23.17
N ARG A 34 -5.85 31.30 -22.41
CA ARG A 34 -5.47 31.87 -21.12
C ARG A 34 -5.30 30.73 -20.13
N VAL A 35 -4.05 30.35 -19.87
CA VAL A 35 -3.71 29.52 -18.71
C VAL A 35 -3.71 30.46 -17.50
N ALA A 36 -4.60 30.20 -16.54
CA ALA A 36 -4.55 30.89 -15.26
C ALA A 36 -3.25 30.47 -14.55
N GLU A 37 -2.27 31.36 -14.53
CA GLU A 37 -1.09 31.23 -13.68
C GLU A 37 -1.53 31.43 -12.23
N ASN A 38 -1.95 30.35 -11.58
CA ASN A 38 -1.99 30.32 -10.13
C ASN A 38 -0.55 30.29 -9.63
N HIS A 39 -0.03 31.48 -9.34
CA HIS A 39 1.11 31.72 -8.48
C HIS A 39 0.94 30.94 -7.16
N PHE A 40 1.48 29.73 -7.09
CA PHE A 40 1.81 29.11 -5.81
C PHE A 40 3.22 29.56 -5.46
N SER A 41 3.31 30.59 -4.62
CA SER A 41 4.59 31.03 -4.06
C SER A 41 5.18 29.88 -3.25
N CYS A 42 6.35 29.41 -3.67
CA CYS A 42 7.25 28.62 -2.85
C CYS A 42 7.55 29.42 -1.57
N THR A 43 6.94 29.02 -0.46
CA THR A 43 7.35 29.44 0.88
C THR A 43 8.11 28.28 1.50
N THR A 44 9.42 28.41 1.49
CA THR A 44 10.37 27.62 2.28
C THR A 44 10.12 27.87 3.76
N GLY A 45 9.28 27.03 4.36
CA GLY A 45 9.09 26.92 5.80
C GLY A 45 9.42 25.50 6.26
N ARG A 46 10.68 25.27 6.64
CA ARG A 46 11.15 24.01 7.24
C ARG A 46 10.50 23.85 8.61
N GLY A 47 9.40 23.11 8.63
CA GLY A 47 8.76 22.56 9.82
C GLY A 47 7.91 21.42 9.32
N GLU A 48 8.37 20.19 9.54
CA GLU A 48 7.61 18.98 9.23
C GLU A 48 6.33 19.02 10.06
N ARG A 49 5.28 19.65 9.54
CA ARG A 49 3.92 19.49 10.09
C ARG A 49 3.63 18.01 9.92
N ARG A 50 3.83 17.27 11.00
CA ARG A 50 3.45 15.87 11.11
C ARG A 50 1.98 15.79 10.70
N ARG A 51 1.71 15.34 9.47
CA ARG A 51 0.37 15.25 8.91
C ARG A 51 -0.44 14.36 9.85
N SER A 52 -1.62 14.82 10.24
CA SER A 52 -2.53 14.04 11.07
C SER A 52 -3.33 13.11 10.15
N MET A 53 -3.23 11.81 10.36
CA MET A 53 -3.86 10.76 9.55
C MET A 53 -4.30 9.61 10.44
N VAL A 54 -5.13 8.72 9.91
CA VAL A 54 -5.45 7.45 10.57
C VAL A 54 -4.26 6.50 10.39
N GLY A 55 -3.82 5.84 11.46
CA GLY A 55 -2.80 4.78 11.37
C GLY A 55 -3.41 3.42 11.06
N LEU A 56 -2.62 2.47 10.56
CA LEU A 56 -3.06 1.10 10.29
C LEU A 56 -2.18 0.07 10.99
N VAL A 57 -2.80 -0.90 11.66
CA VAL A 57 -2.13 -2.11 12.14
C VAL A 57 -2.77 -3.34 11.49
N VAL A 58 -1.99 -4.13 10.76
CA VAL A 58 -2.45 -5.37 10.12
C VAL A 58 -2.00 -6.57 10.94
N ILE A 59 -2.95 -7.33 11.48
CA ILE A 59 -2.68 -8.48 12.35
C ILE A 59 -3.14 -9.76 11.65
N CYS A 60 -2.19 -10.61 11.27
CA CYS A 60 -2.51 -11.85 10.58
C CYS A 60 -1.59 -12.99 11.05
N HIS A 61 -2.01 -14.22 10.79
CA HIS A 61 -1.13 -15.37 10.96
C HIS A 61 0.03 -15.35 9.97
N GLY A 62 1.22 -15.75 10.44
CA GLY A 62 2.44 -15.77 9.63
C GLY A 62 2.77 -14.39 9.05
N ASP A 63 3.24 -14.36 7.81
CA ASP A 63 3.67 -13.12 7.14
C ASP A 63 2.57 -12.51 6.26
N MET A 64 1.34 -13.03 6.31
CA MET A 64 0.22 -12.59 5.46
C MET A 64 0.01 -11.07 5.51
N GLY A 65 0.02 -10.48 6.72
CA GLY A 65 -0.19 -9.04 6.88
C GLY A 65 0.92 -8.21 6.25
N THR A 66 2.18 -8.63 6.43
CA THR A 66 3.35 -7.96 5.85
C THR A 66 3.31 -8.01 4.32
N GLU A 67 3.00 -9.17 3.73
CA GLU A 67 2.91 -9.31 2.28
C GLU A 67 1.70 -8.56 1.70
N LEU A 68 0.60 -8.45 2.44
CA LEU A 68 -0.57 -7.68 2.02
C LEU A 68 -0.25 -6.18 1.95
N VAL A 69 0.50 -5.66 2.92
CA VAL A 69 0.98 -4.27 2.91
C VAL A 69 1.90 -4.02 1.72
N LYS A 70 2.89 -4.88 1.48
CA LYS A 70 3.77 -4.79 0.30
C LYS A 70 2.97 -4.82 -1.00
N ALA A 71 1.96 -5.68 -1.09
CA ALA A 71 1.09 -5.76 -2.26
C ALA A 71 0.30 -4.46 -2.49
N ALA A 72 -0.19 -3.84 -1.42
CA ALA A 72 -0.83 -2.53 -1.53
C ALA A 72 0.18 -1.46 -1.98
N GLU A 73 1.40 -1.46 -1.42
CA GLU A 73 2.45 -0.50 -1.78
C GLU A 73 2.86 -0.57 -3.25
N MET A 74 2.88 -1.78 -3.83
CA MET A 74 3.11 -1.95 -5.27
C MET A 74 2.05 -1.28 -6.15
N ILE A 75 0.84 -1.07 -5.64
CA ILE A 75 -0.30 -0.53 -6.41
C ILE A 75 -0.46 0.97 -6.17
N VAL A 76 -0.46 1.41 -4.92
CA VAL A 76 -0.74 2.81 -4.54
C VAL A 76 0.51 3.61 -4.17
N GLY A 77 1.68 2.98 -4.18
CA GLY A 77 2.92 3.58 -3.66
C GLY A 77 3.02 3.44 -2.14
N ASN A 78 3.97 4.16 -1.54
CA ASN A 78 4.25 4.09 -0.10
C ASN A 78 3.00 4.32 0.77
N VAL A 79 2.68 3.37 1.64
CA VAL A 79 1.59 3.49 2.61
C VAL A 79 2.17 3.98 3.92
N GLU A 80 1.90 5.24 4.28
CA GLU A 80 2.38 5.82 5.53
C GLU A 80 1.63 5.27 6.75
N ALA A 81 2.28 5.35 7.92
CA ALA A 81 1.68 5.00 9.22
C ALA A 81 1.03 3.61 9.27
N VAL A 82 1.69 2.61 8.68
CA VAL A 82 1.28 1.21 8.71
C VAL A 82 2.30 0.34 9.44
N GLU A 83 1.83 -0.62 10.24
CA GLU A 83 2.64 -1.68 10.82
C GLU A 83 1.91 -3.02 10.65
N SER A 84 2.66 -4.12 10.55
CA SER A 84 2.10 -5.47 10.59
C SER A 84 2.59 -6.21 11.84
N VAL A 85 1.68 -6.97 12.46
CA VAL A 85 1.97 -7.86 13.58
C VAL A 85 1.66 -9.28 13.14
N SER A 86 2.69 -10.13 13.17
CA SER A 86 2.60 -11.52 12.75
C SER A 86 2.28 -12.43 13.93
N VAL A 87 1.20 -13.19 13.81
CA VAL A 87 0.85 -14.22 14.80
C VAL A 87 1.54 -15.52 14.42
N ARG A 88 2.41 -15.99 15.31
CA ARG A 88 3.09 -17.28 15.17
C ARG A 88 2.47 -18.33 16.09
N PRO A 89 2.57 -19.64 15.76
CA PRO A 89 1.99 -20.71 16.56
C PRO A 89 2.49 -20.76 18.02
N ASP A 90 3.69 -20.24 18.28
CA ASP A 90 4.37 -20.19 19.58
C ASP A 90 4.22 -18.82 20.28
N SER A 91 3.42 -17.90 19.72
CA SER A 91 3.23 -16.57 20.30
C SER A 91 2.38 -16.65 21.57
N ALA A 92 2.98 -16.31 22.71
CA ALA A 92 2.23 -16.11 23.95
C ALA A 92 1.26 -14.92 23.81
N PRO A 93 0.03 -15.01 24.34
CA PRO A 93 -0.96 -13.93 24.27
C PRO A 93 -0.45 -12.57 24.76
N GLU A 94 0.33 -12.56 25.84
CA GLU A 94 0.90 -11.36 26.45
C GLU A 94 1.93 -10.71 25.53
N THR A 95 2.80 -11.50 24.91
CA THR A 95 3.78 -11.02 23.93
C THR A 95 3.09 -10.38 22.73
N LEU A 96 2.05 -11.04 22.20
CA LEU A 96 1.28 -10.51 21.08
C LEU A 96 0.57 -9.20 21.45
N LYS A 97 0.01 -9.12 22.66
CA LYS A 97 -0.60 -7.90 23.18
C LYS A 97 0.40 -6.74 23.24
N ASP A 98 1.62 -7.00 23.72
CA ASP A 98 2.68 -5.99 23.80
C ASP A 98 3.15 -5.54 22.41
N GLU A 99 3.23 -6.46 21.44
CA GLU A 99 3.53 -6.14 20.05
C GLU A 99 2.47 -5.23 19.43
N ILE A 100 1.19 -5.55 19.62
CA ILE A 100 0.07 -4.73 19.18
C ILE A 100 0.14 -3.34 19.83
N GLN A 101 0.38 -3.24 21.14
CA GLN A 101 0.55 -1.96 21.81
C GLN A 101 1.69 -1.12 21.23
N ARG A 102 2.83 -1.75 20.91
CA ARG A 102 3.95 -1.06 20.25
C ARG A 102 3.57 -0.59 18.86
N ALA A 103 2.91 -1.42 18.06
CA ALA A 103 2.46 -1.08 16.72
C ALA A 103 1.49 0.12 16.75
N LEU A 104 0.47 0.09 17.61
CA LEU A 104 -0.49 1.18 17.81
C LEU A 104 0.22 2.52 18.09
N LYS A 105 1.21 2.53 19.00
CA LYS A 105 2.00 3.73 19.31
C LYS A 105 2.83 4.24 18.13
N LYS A 106 3.39 3.33 17.32
CA LYS A 106 4.20 3.70 16.14
C LYS A 106 3.36 4.33 15.05
N VAL A 107 2.13 3.86 14.84
CA VAL A 107 1.25 4.33 13.76
C VAL A 107 0.34 5.48 14.16
N ASP A 108 0.26 5.83 15.45
CA ASP A 108 -0.59 6.94 15.89
C ASP A 108 -0.16 8.29 15.26
N ARG A 109 -1.08 8.84 14.46
CA ARG A 109 -0.96 10.15 13.81
C ARG A 109 -2.15 11.06 14.15
N LYS A 110 -2.68 10.98 15.37
CA LYS A 110 -3.70 11.90 15.94
C LYS A 110 -5.11 11.85 15.32
N LYS A 111 -5.39 10.94 14.38
CA LYS A 111 -6.77 10.68 13.91
C LYS A 111 -7.27 9.27 14.26
N GLY A 112 -6.64 8.62 15.24
CA GLY A 112 -6.95 7.24 15.64
C GLY A 112 -6.23 6.21 14.78
N VAL A 113 -6.47 4.94 15.09
CA VAL A 113 -5.81 3.78 14.47
C VAL A 113 -6.84 2.73 14.08
N MET A 114 -6.77 2.25 12.84
CA MET A 114 -7.53 1.10 12.39
C MET A 114 -6.68 -0.16 12.55
N MET A 115 -7.28 -1.21 13.09
CA MET A 115 -6.71 -2.55 13.11
C MET A 115 -7.46 -3.41 12.09
N ILE A 116 -6.72 -4.15 11.27
CA ILE A 116 -7.30 -5.11 10.32
C ILE A 116 -6.80 -6.51 10.66
N THR A 117 -7.71 -7.46 10.88
CA THR A 117 -7.37 -8.87 11.15
C THR A 117 -7.74 -9.80 10.00
N ASP A 118 -7.05 -10.92 9.88
CA ASP A 118 -7.32 -11.94 8.86
C ASP A 118 -8.70 -12.63 9.03
N MET A 119 -9.04 -13.02 10.26
CA MET A 119 -10.29 -13.75 10.55
C MET A 119 -10.86 -13.40 11.92
N PHE A 120 -12.20 -13.39 12.02
CA PHE A 120 -12.89 -13.26 13.30
C PHE A 120 -12.84 -14.58 14.08
N GLY A 121 -12.66 -14.53 15.41
CA GLY A 121 -12.81 -15.70 16.29
C GLY A 121 -11.55 -16.48 16.67
N GLY A 122 -10.34 -15.99 16.34
CA GLY A 122 -9.09 -16.52 16.87
C GLY A 122 -8.54 -15.74 18.08
N THR A 123 -7.56 -16.30 18.80
CA THR A 123 -6.78 -15.61 19.85
C THR A 123 -6.29 -14.21 19.41
N PRO A 124 -5.82 -13.99 18.16
CA PRO A 124 -5.39 -12.67 17.70
C PRO A 124 -6.50 -11.64 17.65
N SER A 125 -7.67 -12.02 17.13
CA SER A 125 -8.82 -11.14 17.01
C SER A 125 -9.40 -10.80 18.38
N ASN A 126 -9.41 -11.73 19.33
CA ASN A 126 -9.84 -11.44 20.69
C ASN A 126 -8.90 -10.46 21.41
N ILE A 127 -7.58 -10.60 21.22
CA ILE A 127 -6.60 -9.65 21.77
C ILE A 127 -6.75 -8.29 21.10
N ALA A 128 -6.97 -8.23 19.78
CA ALA A 128 -7.22 -6.99 19.07
C ALA A 128 -8.48 -6.27 19.56
N LEU A 129 -9.57 -7.00 19.78
CA LEU A 129 -10.82 -6.45 20.31
C LEU A 129 -10.66 -5.84 21.70
N ALA A 130 -9.69 -6.28 22.51
CA ALA A 130 -9.40 -5.67 23.80
C ALA A 130 -8.84 -4.23 23.70
N PHE A 131 -8.45 -3.80 22.50
CA PHE A 131 -8.01 -2.43 22.22
C PHE A 131 -9.10 -1.53 21.62
N LEU A 132 -10.29 -2.08 21.35
CA LEU A 132 -11.41 -1.32 20.80
C LEU A 132 -11.78 -0.15 21.73
N GLY A 133 -11.98 1.04 21.16
CA GLY A 133 -12.32 2.23 21.93
C GLY A 133 -12.49 3.46 21.03
N GLU A 134 -12.57 4.65 21.64
CA GLU A 134 -12.86 5.89 20.89
C GLU A 134 -11.84 6.19 19.77
N ASN A 135 -10.58 5.78 19.95
CA ASN A 135 -9.49 6.05 19.01
C ASN A 135 -9.00 4.82 18.24
N VAL A 136 -9.64 3.66 18.42
CA VAL A 136 -9.23 2.40 17.78
C VAL A 136 -10.45 1.65 17.27
N GLU A 137 -10.43 1.28 16.00
CA GLU A 137 -11.48 0.50 15.35
C GLU A 137 -10.89 -0.79 14.76
N VAL A 138 -11.66 -1.87 14.77
CA VAL A 138 -11.21 -3.20 14.32
C VAL A 138 -12.08 -3.68 13.16
N VAL A 139 -11.46 -3.94 12.00
CA VAL A 139 -12.09 -4.56 10.84
C VAL A 139 -11.49 -5.96 10.65
N THR A 140 -12.30 -6.95 10.27
CA THR A 140 -11.82 -8.33 10.06
C THR A 140 -12.02 -8.78 8.62
N GLY A 141 -11.28 -9.82 8.20
CA GLY A 141 -11.37 -10.35 6.84
C GLY A 141 -10.44 -9.63 5.87
N ALA A 142 -9.21 -9.36 6.32
CA ALA A 142 -8.18 -8.63 5.59
C ALA A 142 -8.09 -9.07 4.12
N ASN A 143 -8.16 -8.11 3.21
CA ASN A 143 -7.89 -8.33 1.79
C ASN A 143 -7.29 -7.08 1.15
N LEU A 144 -6.81 -7.22 -0.08
CA LEU A 144 -6.04 -6.17 -0.75
C LEU A 144 -6.86 -4.90 -1.00
N SER A 145 -8.14 -5.04 -1.35
CA SER A 145 -9.05 -3.92 -1.61
C SER A 145 -9.24 -3.04 -0.38
N MET A 146 -9.26 -3.64 0.81
CA MET A 146 -9.33 -2.91 2.08
C MET A 146 -8.12 -1.99 2.26
N LEU A 147 -6.90 -2.50 2.03
CA LEU A 147 -5.66 -1.71 2.20
C LEU A 147 -5.55 -0.60 1.17
N ILE A 148 -5.92 -0.87 -0.09
CA ILE A 148 -5.97 0.15 -1.14
C ILE A 148 -6.96 1.25 -0.77
N LYS A 149 -8.14 0.87 -0.27
CA LYS A 149 -9.17 1.83 0.15
C LYS A 149 -8.70 2.68 1.33
N PHE A 150 -8.04 2.06 2.30
CA PHE A 150 -7.45 2.73 3.45
C PHE A 150 -6.41 3.78 3.00
N ALA A 151 -5.41 3.36 2.23
CA ALA A 151 -4.30 4.22 1.81
C ALA A 151 -4.77 5.47 1.03
N ASN A 152 -5.82 5.34 0.23
CA ASN A 152 -6.40 6.44 -0.54
C ASN A 152 -7.21 7.45 0.29
N HIS A 153 -7.55 7.15 1.55
CA HIS A 153 -8.46 7.97 2.36
C HIS A 153 -8.00 8.23 3.80
N GLN A 154 -6.86 7.68 4.23
CA GLN A 154 -6.32 7.82 5.60
C GLN A 154 -6.08 9.27 6.05
N ASP A 155 -5.87 10.19 5.11
CA ASP A 155 -5.63 11.61 5.39
C ASP A 155 -6.93 12.41 5.58
N ASP A 156 -8.03 12.00 4.95
CA ASP A 156 -9.18 12.88 4.71
C ASP A 156 -10.44 12.50 5.48
N LYS A 157 -10.48 11.30 6.06
CA LYS A 157 -11.69 10.76 6.71
C LYS A 157 -11.48 10.47 8.21
N PRO A 158 -12.54 10.64 9.03
CA PRO A 158 -12.49 10.18 10.42
C PRO A 158 -12.44 8.64 10.47
N LEU A 159 -11.87 8.09 11.55
CA LEU A 159 -11.63 6.66 11.73
C LEU A 159 -12.87 5.79 11.46
N THR A 160 -14.02 6.15 12.01
CA THR A 160 -15.27 5.38 11.88
C THR A 160 -15.81 5.37 10.46
N GLU A 161 -15.77 6.50 9.76
CA GLU A 161 -16.17 6.59 8.35
C GLU A 161 -15.20 5.81 7.45
N LEU A 162 -13.90 5.90 7.73
CA LEU A 162 -12.87 5.16 7.01
C LEU A 162 -13.06 3.64 7.20
N ALA A 163 -13.36 3.19 8.42
CA ALA A 163 -13.61 1.78 8.72
C ALA A 163 -14.79 1.22 7.93
N ALA A 164 -15.90 1.97 7.86
CA ALA A 164 -17.06 1.58 7.06
C ALA A 164 -16.73 1.50 5.55
N LEU A 165 -15.96 2.46 5.02
CA LEU A 165 -15.54 2.44 3.62
C LEU A 165 -14.59 1.29 3.29
N VAL A 166 -13.66 1.00 4.20
CA VAL A 166 -12.72 -0.12 4.08
C VAL A 166 -13.49 -1.44 4.09
N GLN A 167 -14.43 -1.62 5.03
CA GLN A 167 -15.31 -2.79 5.08
C GLN A 167 -16.09 -2.97 3.78
N GLU A 168 -16.74 -1.91 3.29
CA GLU A 168 -17.54 -1.92 2.07
C GLU A 168 -16.68 -2.31 0.85
N ALA A 169 -15.48 -1.73 0.72
CA ALA A 169 -14.55 -2.07 -0.36
C ALA A 169 -14.11 -3.53 -0.29
N GLY A 170 -13.85 -4.04 0.91
CA GLY A 170 -13.54 -5.45 1.13
C GLY A 170 -14.66 -6.36 0.65
N GLN A 171 -15.91 -6.11 1.06
CA GLN A 171 -17.07 -6.90 0.68
C GLN A 171 -17.34 -6.87 -0.83
N LYS A 172 -17.32 -5.69 -1.45
CA LYS A 172 -17.57 -5.52 -2.90
C LYS A 172 -16.53 -6.20 -3.78
N SER A 173 -15.32 -6.41 -3.26
CA SER A 173 -14.25 -7.07 -4.01
C SER A 173 -14.35 -8.60 -4.04
N ILE A 174 -15.22 -9.18 -3.24
CA ILE A 174 -15.45 -10.63 -3.20
C ILE A 174 -16.52 -10.96 -4.23
N VAL A 175 -16.09 -11.46 -5.40
CA VAL A 175 -16.97 -11.76 -6.52
C VAL A 175 -16.73 -13.15 -7.08
N ILE A 176 -17.79 -13.79 -7.56
CA ILE A 176 -17.68 -14.99 -8.39
C ILE A 176 -17.59 -14.53 -9.84
N ALA A 177 -16.38 -14.57 -10.42
CA ALA A 177 -16.12 -14.04 -11.77
C ALA A 177 -17.09 -14.58 -12.85
N SER A 178 -17.44 -15.87 -12.76
CA SER A 178 -18.36 -16.51 -13.71
C SER A 178 -19.79 -15.97 -13.62
N GLN A 179 -20.23 -15.43 -12.47
CA GLN A 179 -21.53 -14.79 -12.33
C GLN A 179 -21.51 -13.35 -12.86
N MET A 180 -20.37 -12.67 -12.77
CA MET A 180 -20.22 -11.31 -13.29
C MET A 180 -20.15 -11.26 -14.81
N LEU A 181 -19.49 -12.23 -15.44
CA LEU A 181 -19.28 -12.24 -16.88
C LEU A 181 -20.48 -12.80 -17.67
N LYS A 182 -21.37 -13.57 -17.02
CA LYS A 182 -22.59 -14.13 -17.64
C LYS A 182 -23.72 -13.10 -17.84
N GLY A 183 -23.55 -11.88 -17.32
CA GLY A 183 -24.49 -10.77 -17.48
C GLY A 183 -24.11 -9.75 -18.56
N ALA A 184 -23.02 -9.96 -19.30
CA ALA A 184 -22.68 -9.11 -20.45
C ALA A 184 -23.46 -9.60 -21.69
N PRO A 185 -24.36 -8.78 -22.27
CA PRO A 185 -25.07 -9.12 -23.50
C PRO A 185 -24.13 -9.29 -24.69
#